data_AF-A0AAP0MRR1-F1
#
_entry.id   AF-A0AAP0MRR1-F1
#
_cell.length_a   1.000
_cell.length_b   1.000
_cell.length_c   1.000
_cell.angle_alpha   90.00
_cell.angle_beta   90.00
_cell.angle_gamma   90.00
#
_symmetry.space_group_name_H-M   'P 1'
#
loop_
_entity.id
_entity.type
_entity.pdbx_description
1 polymer ?
#
loop_
_entity_poly.entity_id
_entity_poly.type
_entity_poly.pdbx_seq_one_letter_code
_entity_poly.pdbx_strand_id
1 'polypeptide(L)'
;MGTEGIDGCKTKRNQIFEVEQTLGIEAARICVIDEINETMKAHGMSIDVRHMMLLVDLMTFRVFESRDLEFKKKCFDVGFI
;
A
#
# COMPACT_ATOMS: atom_id res chain seq x y z
N MET A 1 12.76 7.11 9.47
CA MET A 1 13.91 6.49 8.77
C MET A 1 15.26 7.15 9.12
N GLY A 2 15.40 7.90 10.23
CA GLY A 2 16.59 8.74 10.49
C GLY A 2 17.32 8.42 11.81
N THR A 3 17.15 7.21 12.34
CA THR A 3 17.81 6.78 13.59
C THR A 3 19.15 6.13 13.26
N GLU A 4 20.19 6.49 14.03
CA GLU A 4 21.55 5.99 13.84
C GLU A 4 21.59 4.45 13.94
N GLY A 5 22.19 3.80 12.95
CA GLY A 5 22.28 2.33 12.86
C GLY A 5 21.15 1.63 12.11
N ILE A 6 20.12 2.35 11.62
CA ILE A 6 19.02 1.78 10.83
C ILE A 6 19.19 2.11 9.34
N ASP A 7 19.26 1.08 8.49
CA ASP A 7 19.30 1.23 7.03
C ASP A 7 17.87 1.48 6.49
N GLY A 8 17.53 2.76 6.33
CA GLY A 8 16.23 3.20 5.81
C GLY A 8 15.94 2.73 4.38
N CYS A 9 16.96 2.41 3.58
CA CYS A 9 16.79 1.93 2.21
C CYS A 9 16.33 0.48 2.14
N LYS A 10 16.54 -0.30 3.21
CA LYS A 10 16.14 -1.72 3.30
C LYS A 10 14.94 -1.95 4.22
N THR A 11 14.46 -0.90 4.87
CA THR A 11 13.36 -1.01 5.83
C THR A 11 12.05 -1.16 5.06
N LYS A 12 11.38 -2.31 5.23
CA LYS A 12 10.04 -2.59 4.71
C LYS A 12 9.02 -2.58 5.85
N ARG A 13 7.76 -2.26 5.53
CA ARG A 13 6.65 -2.26 6.47
C ARG A 13 5.43 -2.89 5.81
N ASN A 14 4.69 -3.71 6.57
CA ASN A 14 3.45 -4.34 6.13
C ASN A 14 2.29 -3.33 6.00
N GLN A 15 2.34 -2.21 6.73
CA GLN A 15 1.29 -1.21 6.68
C GLN A 15 1.40 -0.33 5.43
N ILE A 16 0.66 -0.69 4.39
CA ILE A 16 0.66 -0.04 3.06
C ILE A 16 0.36 1.47 3.15
N PHE A 17 -0.48 1.89 4.09
CA PHE A 17 -0.84 3.29 4.29
C PHE A 17 0.32 4.16 4.85
N GLU A 18 1.17 3.58 5.69
CA GLU A 18 2.37 4.26 6.20
C GLU A 18 3.39 4.43 5.07
N VAL A 19 3.55 3.39 4.25
CA VAL A 19 4.44 3.39 3.07
C VAL A 19 3.98 4.40 2.03
N GLU A 20 2.67 4.49 1.75
CA GLU A 20 2.15 5.43 0.76
C GLU A 20 2.38 6.89 1.16
N GLN A 21 2.15 7.24 2.43
CA GLN A 21 2.35 8.61 2.90
C GLN A 21 3.83 9.02 2.99
N THR A 22 4.73 8.06 3.18
CA THR A 22 6.17 8.34 3.37
C THR A 22 6.99 8.19 2.09
N LEU A 23 6.66 7.23 1.23
CA LEU A 23 7.41 6.85 0.03
C LEU A 23 6.58 7.00 -1.27
N GLY A 24 5.26 7.16 -1.18
CA GLY A 24 4.36 7.33 -2.31
C GLY A 24 3.67 6.05 -2.80
N ILE A 25 2.75 6.23 -3.76
CA ILE A 25 1.89 5.14 -4.27
C ILE A 25 2.67 4.00 -4.96
N GLU A 26 3.82 4.33 -5.54
CA GLU A 26 4.61 3.37 -6.32
C GLU A 26 5.43 2.45 -5.43
N ALA A 27 5.92 2.98 -4.31
CA ALA A 27 6.54 2.19 -3.26
C ALA A 27 5.50 1.27 -2.59
N ALA A 28 4.27 1.77 -2.37
CA ALA A 28 3.18 0.97 -1.84
C ALA A 28 2.83 -0.22 -2.75
N ARG A 29 2.78 -0.02 -4.08
CA ARG A 29 2.54 -1.12 -5.04
C ARG A 29 3.60 -2.22 -4.92
N ILE A 30 4.89 -1.84 -4.88
CA ILE A 30 5.99 -2.80 -4.76
C ILE A 30 5.92 -3.55 -3.42
N CYS A 31 5.61 -2.86 -2.32
CA CYS A 31 5.45 -3.50 -1.02
C CYS A 31 4.33 -4.55 -1.03
N VAL A 32 3.18 -4.27 -1.64
CA VAL A 32 2.07 -5.23 -1.74
C VAL A 32 2.46 -6.47 -2.55
N ILE A 33 3.20 -6.31 -3.64
CA ILE A 33 3.69 -7.45 -4.44
C ILE A 33 4.60 -8.35 -3.59
N ASP A 34 5.54 -7.75 -2.85
CA ASP A 34 6.48 -8.46 -1.99
C ASP A 34 5.73 -9.23 -0.89
N GLU A 35 4.77 -8.58 -0.23
CA GLU A 35 4.00 -9.17 0.87
C GLU A 35 3.12 -10.35 0.41
N ILE A 36 2.46 -10.20 -0.75
CA ILE A 36 1.66 -11.28 -1.34
C ILE A 36 2.57 -12.44 -1.71
N ASN A 37 3.74 -12.18 -2.28
CA ASN A 37 4.68 -13.23 -2.66
C ASN A 37 5.18 -13.99 -1.42
N GLU A 38 5.56 -13.30 -0.35
CA GLU A 38 5.96 -13.91 0.92
C GLU A 38 4.82 -14.71 1.57
N THR A 39 3.60 -14.17 1.56
CA THR A 39 2.42 -14.86 2.10
C THR A 39 2.08 -16.12 1.29
N MET A 40 2.12 -16.05 -0.04
CA MET A 40 1.84 -17.19 -0.91
C MET A 40 2.90 -18.29 -0.78
N LYS A 41 4.18 -17.92 -0.65
CA LYS A 41 5.26 -18.87 -0.32
C LYS A 41 5.02 -19.54 1.03
N ALA A 42 4.63 -18.78 2.05
CA ALA A 42 4.34 -19.32 3.38
C ALA A 42 3.18 -20.33 3.37
N HIS A 43 2.18 -20.14 2.49
CA HIS A 43 1.04 -21.04 2.34
C HIS A 43 1.28 -22.16 1.31
N GLY A 44 2.45 -22.21 0.65
CA GLY A 44 2.78 -23.22 -0.36
C GLY A 44 1.93 -23.13 -1.64
N MET A 45 1.35 -21.96 -1.92
CA MET A 45 0.53 -21.72 -3.11
C MET A 45 1.35 -21.04 -4.20
N SER A 46 1.36 -21.61 -5.41
CA SER A 46 2.03 -21.03 -6.58
C SER A 46 1.00 -20.36 -7.49
N ILE A 47 0.95 -19.03 -7.49
CA ILE A 47 0.09 -18.22 -8.36
C ILE A 47 0.95 -17.56 -9.45
N ASP A 48 0.45 -17.56 -10.69
CA ASP A 48 1.05 -16.89 -11.84
C ASP A 48 1.21 -15.38 -11.60
N VAL A 49 2.35 -14.82 -11.98
CA VAL A 49 2.69 -13.39 -11.80
C VAL A 49 1.67 -12.44 -12.43
N ARG A 50 1.00 -12.85 -13.51
CA ARG A 50 -0.05 -12.06 -14.18
C ARG A 50 -1.28 -11.85 -13.30
N HIS A 51 -1.67 -12.88 -12.53
CA HIS A 51 -2.81 -12.79 -11.61
C HIS A 51 -2.44 -11.99 -10.36
N MET A 52 -1.18 -12.11 -9.91
CA MET A 52 -0.67 -11.32 -8.80
C MET A 52 -0.65 -9.83 -9.13
N MET A 53 -0.21 -9.45 -10.32
CA MET A 53 -0.16 -8.04 -10.76
C MET A 53 -1.56 -7.42 -10.84
N LEU A 54 -2.52 -8.13 -11.46
CA LEU A 54 -3.92 -7.68 -11.50
C LEU A 54 -4.54 -7.51 -10.10
N LEU A 55 -4.27 -8.44 -9.19
CA LEU A 55 -4.75 -8.36 -7.81
C LEU A 55 -4.15 -7.15 -7.08
N VAL A 56 -2.85 -6.91 -7.24
CA VAL A 56 -2.15 -5.76 -6.67
C VAL A 56 -2.73 -4.47 -7.20
N ASP A 57 -2.91 -4.34 -8.52
CA ASP A 57 -3.46 -3.14 -9.14
C ASP A 57 -4.85 -2.81 -8.56
N LEU A 58 -5.71 -3.81 -8.37
CA LEU A 58 -7.01 -3.64 -7.71
C LEU A 58 -6.88 -3.20 -6.25
N MET A 59 -5.95 -3.79 -5.48
CA MET A 59 -5.72 -3.42 -4.08
C MET A 59 -5.21 -1.98 -3.95
N THR A 60 -4.24 -1.59 -4.78
CA THR A 60 -3.68 -0.22 -4.76
C THR A 60 -4.68 0.82 -5.27
N PHE A 61 -5.53 0.48 -6.24
CA PHE A 61 -6.58 1.38 -6.74
C PHE A 61 -7.66 1.67 -5.67
N ARG A 62 -8.08 0.65 -4.91
CA ARG A 62 -9.11 0.80 -3.87
C ARG A 62 -8.64 1.54 -2.60
N VAL A 63 -7.37 1.38 -2.24
CA VAL A 63 -6.76 2.13 -1.12
C VAL A 63 -6.81 3.63 -1.39
N PHE A 64 -6.72 4.05 -2.66
CA PHE A 64 -6.87 5.45 -3.06
C PHE A 64 -8.35 5.90 -3.04
N GLU A 65 -9.26 5.10 -3.59
CA GLU A 65 -10.70 5.40 -3.67
C GLU A 65 -11.36 5.63 -2.30
N SER A 66 -10.88 4.90 -1.28
CA SER A 66 -11.39 5.02 0.10
C SER A 66 -11.13 6.40 0.73
N ARG A 67 -10.11 7.14 0.26
CA ARG A 67 -9.83 8.52 0.70
C ARG A 67 -10.63 9.58 -0.06
N ASP A 68 -11.04 9.31 -1.30
CA ASP A 68 -11.88 10.26 -2.05
C ASP A 68 -13.22 10.49 -1.34
N LEU A 69 -13.80 9.43 -0.77
CA LEU A 69 -15.00 9.52 0.06
C LEU A 69 -14.76 10.24 1.40
N GLU A 70 -13.63 9.99 2.08
CA GLU A 70 -13.33 10.64 3.36
C GLU A 70 -12.99 12.13 3.18
N PHE A 71 -12.28 12.50 2.10
CA PHE A 71 -11.98 13.90 1.78
C PHE A 71 -13.22 14.66 1.31
N LYS A 72 -14.10 14.02 0.52
CA LYS A 72 -15.38 14.61 0.11
C LYS A 72 -16.34 14.78 1.28
N LYS A 73 -16.29 13.88 2.27
CA LYS A 73 -17.03 14.00 3.53
C LYS A 73 -16.48 15.14 4.38
N LYS A 74 -15.15 15.26 4.50
CA LYS A 74 -14.50 16.40 5.18
C LYS A 74 -14.81 17.74 4.50
N CYS A 75 -14.80 17.83 3.17
CA CYS A 75 -15.22 19.03 2.45
C CYS A 75 -16.71 19.37 2.65
N PHE A 76 -17.57 18.39 2.89
CA PHE A 76 -18.97 18.64 3.25
C PHE A 76 -19.10 19.14 4.70
N ASP A 77 -18.27 18.63 5.62
CA ASP A 77 -18.31 19.00 7.05
C ASP A 77 -17.63 20.37 7.37
N VAL A 78 -16.76 20.92 6.51
CA VAL A 78 -16.17 22.28 6.68
C VAL A 78 -16.67 23.33 5.68
N GLY A 79 -17.80 23.08 5.02
CA GLY A 79 -18.27 23.92 3.92
C GLY A 79 -19.78 23.99 3.75
N PHE A 80 -20.54 24.24 4.81
CA PHE A 80 -21.77 25.04 4.72
C PHE A 80 -22.04 25.71 6.08
N ILE A 81 -22.32 27.00 6.00
CA ILE A 81 -22.87 27.87 7.06
C ILE A 81 -24.10 27.24 7.71
#